data_AF-A0A167A0P0-F1
#
_entry.id   AF-A0A167A0P0-F1
#
_cell.length_a   1.000
_cell.length_b   1.000
_cell.length_c   1.000
_cell.angle_alpha   90.00
_cell.angle_beta   90.00
_cell.angle_gamma   90.00
#
_symmetry.space_group_name_H-M   'P 1'
#
loop_
_entity.id
_entity.type
_entity.pdbx_description
1 polymer ?
#
loop_
_entity_poly.entity_id
_entity_poly.type
_entity_poly.pdbx_seq_one_letter_code
_entity_poly.pdbx_strand_id
1 'polypeptide(L)'
;MEELASNEIQFLVACLASEESNVNELKTEFDARGVKEKRVQDILKRLISDGTIGITKYHNEEFHDYSKRESLDFVENWNNFVLAPLQIYLTDEGYKRWETDNWGITAKRARSLMFSNLGNSVHV
;
A
#
# COMPACT_ATOMS: atom_id res chain seq x y z
N MET A 1 -3.56 -20.09 -8.37
CA MET A 1 -3.17 -19.04 -7.41
C MET A 1 -4.44 -18.58 -6.73
N GLU A 2 -4.49 -18.57 -5.40
CA GLU A 2 -5.67 -18.10 -4.66
C GLU A 2 -5.77 -16.58 -4.84
N GLU A 3 -6.93 -16.08 -5.28
CA GLU A 3 -7.12 -14.65 -5.52
C GLU A 3 -7.23 -13.91 -4.17
N LEU A 4 -6.45 -12.84 -3.99
CA LEU A 4 -6.51 -12.05 -2.77
C LEU A 4 -7.86 -11.37 -2.63
N ALA A 5 -8.46 -11.52 -1.45
CA ALA A 5 -9.66 -10.82 -1.05
C ALA A 5 -9.36 -9.34 -0.75
N SER A 6 -10.37 -8.47 -0.83
CA SER A 6 -10.19 -7.02 -0.73
C SER A 6 -9.64 -6.56 0.63
N ASN A 7 -10.00 -7.24 1.70
CA ASN A 7 -9.46 -7.03 3.05
C ASN A 7 -7.97 -7.42 3.13
N GLU A 8 -7.55 -8.47 2.44
CA GLU A 8 -6.14 -8.87 2.37
C GLU A 8 -5.30 -7.85 1.61
N ILE A 9 -5.84 -7.29 0.51
CA ILE A 9 -5.19 -6.21 -0.23
C ILE A 9 -5.10 -4.94 0.65
N GLN A 10 -6.18 -4.59 1.37
CA GLN A 10 -6.15 -3.46 2.31
C GLN A 10 -5.07 -3.63 3.38
N PHE A 11 -5.00 -4.82 3.98
CA PHE A 11 -3.98 -5.13 4.98
C PHE A 11 -2.57 -5.02 4.41
N LEU A 12 -2.31 -5.59 3.23
CA LEU A 12 -1.00 -5.50 2.58
C LEU A 12 -0.60 -4.05 2.24
N VAL A 13 -1.53 -3.24 1.75
CA VAL A 13 -1.28 -1.81 1.52
C VAL A 13 -0.94 -1.10 2.83
N ALA A 14 -1.67 -1.41 3.92
CA ALA A 14 -1.40 -0.84 5.23
C ALA A 14 -0.05 -1.30 5.82
N CYS A 15 0.37 -2.56 5.59
CA CYS A 15 1.71 -3.04 5.93
C CYS A 15 2.78 -2.21 5.23
N LEU A 16 2.70 -2.08 3.90
CA LEU A 16 3.65 -1.29 3.11
C LEU A 16 3.67 0.17 3.54
N ALA A 17 2.50 0.75 3.82
CA ALA A 17 2.40 2.11 4.35
C ALA A 17 3.04 2.26 5.75
N SER A 18 2.99 1.22 6.59
CA SER A 18 3.63 1.26 7.92
C SER A 18 5.16 1.24 7.85
N GLU A 19 5.70 0.77 6.72
CA GLU A 19 7.13 0.71 6.41
C GLU A 19 7.58 1.88 5.53
N GLU A 20 6.69 2.84 5.26
CA GLU A 20 6.93 3.98 4.37
C GLU A 20 7.44 3.57 2.98
N SER A 21 6.93 2.43 2.48
CA SER A 21 7.38 1.81 1.23
C SER A 21 7.17 2.70 0.00
N ASN A 22 8.06 2.53 -0.98
CA ASN A 22 7.92 3.17 -2.27
C ASN A 22 6.70 2.63 -3.03
N VAL A 23 6.07 3.48 -3.83
CA VAL A 23 4.90 3.10 -4.65
C VAL A 23 5.21 2.05 -5.72
N ASN A 24 6.48 1.93 -6.14
CA ASN A 24 6.94 0.90 -7.07
C ASN A 24 7.01 -0.49 -6.39
N GLU A 25 7.30 -0.57 -5.10
CA GLU A 25 7.30 -1.81 -4.31
C GLU A 25 5.88 -2.33 -4.18
N LEU A 26 4.92 -1.42 -3.95
CA LEU A 26 3.49 -1.75 -3.98
C LEU A 26 3.09 -2.37 -5.32
N LYS A 27 3.48 -1.77 -6.45
CA LYS A 27 3.20 -2.34 -7.78
C LYS A 27 3.82 -3.74 -7.92
N THR A 28 5.09 -3.88 -7.57
CA THR A 28 5.86 -5.13 -7.70
C THR A 28 5.24 -6.25 -6.88
N GLU A 29 4.86 -5.97 -5.64
CA GLU A 29 4.26 -6.93 -4.71
C GLU A 29 2.91 -7.45 -5.24
N PHE A 30 2.05 -6.56 -5.73
CA PHE A 30 0.73 -6.92 -6.24
C PHE A 30 0.77 -7.58 -7.63
N ASP A 31 1.71 -7.18 -8.49
CA ASP A 31 1.96 -7.84 -9.78
C ASP A 31 2.42 -9.29 -9.56
N ALA A 32 3.34 -9.53 -8.62
CA ALA A 32 3.83 -10.87 -8.27
C ALA A 32 2.71 -11.80 -7.74
N ARG A 33 1.65 -11.21 -7.19
CA ARG A 33 0.44 -11.91 -6.71
C ARG A 33 -0.67 -12.02 -7.74
N GLY A 34 -0.45 -11.49 -8.95
CA GLY A 34 -1.45 -11.48 -10.02
C GLY A 34 -2.68 -10.63 -9.71
N VAL A 35 -2.57 -9.64 -8.82
CA VAL A 35 -3.68 -8.73 -8.50
C VAL A 35 -3.79 -7.67 -9.59
N LYS A 36 -5.01 -7.50 -10.12
CA LYS A 36 -5.26 -6.49 -11.16
C LYS A 36 -5.02 -5.08 -10.63
N GLU A 37 -4.26 -4.28 -11.38
CA GLU A 37 -3.92 -2.88 -11.03
C GLU A 37 -5.14 -2.06 -10.61
N LYS A 38 -6.26 -2.18 -11.34
CA LYS A 38 -7.51 -1.46 -11.01
C LYS A 38 -8.01 -1.77 -9.59
N ARG A 39 -7.88 -3.02 -9.13
CA ARG A 39 -8.29 -3.39 -7.76
C ARG A 39 -7.38 -2.71 -6.72
N VAL A 40 -6.09 -2.64 -7.00
CA VAL A 40 -5.11 -1.97 -6.12
C VAL A 40 -5.38 -0.46 -6.07
N GLN A 41 -5.63 0.17 -7.23
CA GLN A 41 -6.02 1.57 -7.33
C GLN A 41 -7.28 1.88 -6.52
N ASP A 42 -8.34 1.06 -6.66
CA ASP A 42 -9.59 1.26 -5.93
C ASP A 42 -9.38 1.18 -4.41
N ILE A 43 -8.52 0.26 -3.94
CA ILE A 43 -8.16 0.12 -2.52
C ILE A 43 -7.38 1.36 -2.04
N LEU A 44 -6.36 1.78 -2.79
CA LEU A 44 -5.55 2.96 -2.46
C LEU A 44 -6.42 4.20 -2.35
N LYS A 45 -7.30 4.45 -3.34
CA LYS A 45 -8.23 5.59 -3.30
C LYS A 45 -9.11 5.55 -2.07
N ARG A 46 -9.61 4.38 -1.67
CA ARG A 46 -10.43 4.24 -0.46
C ARG A 46 -9.65 4.59 0.80
N LEU A 47 -8.43 4.05 0.94
CA LEU A 47 -7.57 4.28 2.12
C LEU A 47 -7.05 5.73 2.19
N ILE A 48 -6.82 6.39 1.05
CA ILE A 48 -6.50 7.82 1.01
C ILE A 48 -7.74 8.65 1.39
N SER A 49 -8.91 8.26 0.85
CA SER A 49 -10.16 8.98 1.09
C SER A 49 -10.60 8.93 2.55
N ASP A 50 -10.49 7.76 3.20
CA ASP A 50 -10.78 7.61 4.63
C ASP A 50 -9.66 8.14 5.54
N GLY A 51 -8.52 8.51 4.95
CA GLY A 51 -7.40 9.10 5.65
C GLY A 51 -6.52 8.08 6.35
N THR A 52 -6.64 6.78 6.08
CA THR A 52 -5.75 5.74 6.62
C THR A 52 -4.33 5.88 6.10
N ILE A 53 -4.14 6.25 4.83
CA ILE A 53 -2.82 6.39 4.22
C ILE A 53 -2.64 7.77 3.59
N GLY A 54 -1.41 8.25 3.57
CA GLY A 54 -0.96 9.43 2.83
C GLY A 54 0.05 9.06 1.76
N ILE A 55 0.35 10.03 0.88
CA ILE A 55 1.45 9.95 -0.07
C ILE A 55 2.44 11.05 0.27
N THR A 56 3.72 10.70 0.31
CA THR A 56 4.81 11.64 0.59
C THR A 56 5.92 11.49 -0.44
N LYS A 57 6.82 12.47 -0.46
CA LYS A 57 8.05 12.43 -1.23
C LYS A 57 9.18 12.95 -0.38
N TYR A 58 10.25 12.16 -0.29
CA TYR A 58 11.51 12.64 0.25
C TYR A 58 12.26 13.49 -0.80
N HIS A 59 12.55 14.74 -0.45
CA HIS A 59 13.30 15.66 -1.30
C HIS A 59 14.10 16.64 -0.44
N ASN A 60 15.37 16.89 -0.79
CA ASN A 60 16.25 17.83 -0.10
C ASN A 60 16.29 17.65 1.43
N GLU A 61 16.38 16.41 1.89
CA GLU A 61 16.42 16.05 3.32
C GLU A 61 15.12 16.27 4.09
N GLU A 62 14.01 16.55 3.39
CA GLU A 62 12.69 16.77 3.98
C GLU A 62 11.63 15.85 3.35
N PHE A 63 10.61 15.51 4.13
CA PHE A 63 9.41 14.84 3.65
C PHE A 63 8.35 15.87 3.28
N HIS A 64 7.82 15.75 2.07
CA HIS A 64 6.73 16.58 1.58
C HIS A 64 5.47 15.73 1.40
N ASP A 65 4.54 15.89 2.34
CA ASP A 65 3.26 15.22 2.32
C ASP A 65 2.31 15.90 1.33
N TYR A 66 1.71 15.10 0.46
CA TYR A 66 0.72 15.58 -0.48
C TYR A 66 -0.65 15.64 0.16
N SER A 67 -1.46 16.61 -0.26
CA SER A 67 -2.85 16.66 0.17
C SER A 67 -3.61 15.42 -0.30
N LYS A 68 -4.73 15.12 0.39
CA LYS A 68 -5.64 14.03 0.00
C LYS A 68 -6.05 14.12 -1.48
N ARG A 69 -6.30 15.33 -1.98
CA ARG A 69 -6.71 15.55 -3.37
C ARG A 69 -5.58 15.21 -4.33
N GLU A 70 -4.38 15.75 -4.11
CA GLU A 70 -3.21 15.46 -4.95
C GLU A 70 -2.89 13.95 -4.94
N SER A 71 -3.00 13.33 -3.76
CA SER A 71 -2.82 11.89 -3.58
C SER A 71 -3.79 11.08 -4.44
N LEU A 72 -5.07 11.46 -4.49
CA LEU A 72 -6.07 10.81 -5.33
C LEU A 72 -5.79 11.03 -6.83
N ASP A 73 -5.38 12.25 -7.21
CA ASP A 73 -5.02 12.60 -8.60
C ASP A 73 -3.81 11.77 -9.09
N PHE A 74 -2.83 11.50 -8.21
CA PHE A 74 -1.73 10.59 -8.53
C PHE A 74 -2.23 9.18 -8.82
N VAL A 75 -3.03 8.59 -7.92
CA VAL A 75 -3.53 7.22 -8.09
C VAL A 75 -4.40 7.07 -9.34
N GLU A 76 -5.10 8.13 -9.76
CA GLU A 76 -5.82 8.18 -11.04
C GLU A 76 -4.89 8.05 -12.25
N ASN A 77 -3.70 8.62 -12.16
CA ASN A 77 -2.66 8.48 -13.18
C ASN A 77 -1.68 7.35 -12.84
N TRP A 78 -2.22 6.13 -12.69
CA TRP A 78 -1.51 4.94 -12.20
C TRP A 78 -0.12 4.73 -12.79
N ASN A 79 0.01 4.77 -14.11
CA ASN A 79 1.28 4.50 -14.78
C ASN A 79 2.37 5.49 -14.40
N ASN A 80 2.02 6.77 -14.21
CA ASN A 80 2.97 7.77 -13.76
C ASN A 80 3.21 7.66 -12.25
N PHE A 81 2.18 7.33 -11.48
CA PHE A 81 2.26 7.16 -10.04
C PHE A 81 3.24 6.08 -9.64
N VAL A 82 3.11 4.86 -10.17
CA VAL A 82 3.97 3.72 -9.79
C VAL A 82 5.42 3.83 -10.24
N LEU A 83 5.73 4.79 -11.13
CA LEU A 83 7.09 5.10 -11.57
C LEU A 83 7.68 6.31 -10.85
N ALA A 84 6.86 7.07 -10.12
CA ALA A 84 7.31 8.27 -9.43
C ALA A 84 8.08 7.88 -8.15
N PRO A 85 9.05 8.71 -7.72
CA PRO A 85 9.75 8.54 -6.45
C PRO A 85 8.85 9.02 -5.29
N LEU A 86 7.72 8.34 -5.12
CA LEU A 86 6.72 8.60 -4.09
C LEU A 86 6.68 7.43 -3.12
N GLN A 87 6.34 7.74 -1.87
CA GLN A 87 6.15 6.75 -0.81
C GLN A 87 4.71 6.83 -0.31
N ILE A 88 4.20 5.70 0.16
CA ILE A 88 2.96 5.64 0.93
C ILE A 88 3.31 5.55 2.41
N TYR A 89 2.55 6.21 3.26
CA TYR A 89 2.76 6.16 4.71
C TYR A 89 1.42 6.03 5.46
N LEU A 90 1.46 5.50 6.68
CA LEU A 90 0.32 5.54 7.59
C LEU A 90 0.20 6.94 8.20
N THR A 91 -0.97 7.53 8.12
CA THR A 91 -1.28 8.77 8.85
C THR A 91 -1.50 8.47 10.34
N ASP A 92 -1.71 9.49 11.16
CA ASP A 92 -2.13 9.31 12.56
C ASP A 92 -3.42 8.48 12.69
N GLU A 93 -4.40 8.73 11.82
CA GLU A 93 -5.62 7.93 11.71
C GLU A 93 -5.32 6.50 11.25
N GLY A 94 -4.37 6.35 10.34
CA GLY A 94 -3.85 5.07 9.88
C GLY A 94 -3.26 4.23 10.99
N TYR A 95 -2.40 4.81 11.83
CA TYR A 95 -1.81 4.13 12.98
C TYR A 95 -2.87 3.75 14.03
N LYS A 96 -3.81 4.64 14.34
CA LYS A 96 -4.93 4.31 15.25
C LYS A 96 -5.72 3.11 14.73
N ARG A 97 -6.02 3.10 13.43
CA ARG A 97 -6.72 1.98 12.78
C ARG A 97 -5.86 0.72 12.79
N TRP A 98 -4.57 0.83 12.50
CA TRP A 98 -3.62 -0.28 12.51
C TRP A 98 -3.62 -1.02 13.85
N GLU A 99 -3.64 -0.29 14.96
CA GLU A 99 -3.59 -0.85 16.32
C GLU A 99 -4.95 -1.39 16.82
N THR A 100 -6.06 -0.83 16.36
CA THR A 100 -7.39 -1.08 16.95
C THR A 100 -8.36 -1.81 16.05
N ASP A 101 -8.15 -1.80 14.73
CA ASP A 101 -9.07 -2.36 13.76
C ASP A 101 -8.78 -3.84 13.49
N ASN A 102 -9.86 -4.63 13.41
CA ASN A 102 -9.76 -5.95 12.82
C ASN A 102 -9.87 -5.78 11.32
N TRP A 103 -8.74 -5.86 10.62
CA TRP A 103 -8.61 -5.84 9.16
C TRP A 103 -9.40 -6.95 8.43
N GLY A 104 -10.24 -7.72 9.14
CA GLY A 104 -11.07 -8.78 8.59
C GLY A 104 -10.26 -10.01 8.21
N ILE A 105 -9.02 -10.13 8.69
CA ILE A 105 -8.12 -11.25 8.42
C ILE A 105 -7.71 -11.93 9.72
N THR A 106 -7.53 -13.25 9.67
CA THR A 106 -7.01 -13.97 10.84
C THR A 106 -5.52 -13.70 11.02
N ALA A 107 -5.02 -13.75 12.25
CA ALA A 107 -3.58 -13.62 12.52
C ALA A 107 -2.73 -14.66 11.76
N LYS A 108 -3.27 -15.88 11.55
CA LYS A 108 -2.61 -16.91 10.73
C LYS A 108 -2.47 -16.45 9.28
N ARG A 109 -3.52 -15.86 8.70
CA ARG A 109 -3.50 -15.36 7.33
C ARG A 109 -2.62 -14.12 7.19
N ALA A 110 -2.69 -13.18 8.13
CA ALA A 110 -1.81 -12.01 8.21
C ALA A 110 -0.32 -12.41 8.15
N ARG A 111 0.09 -13.35 9.01
CA ARG A 111 1.46 -13.90 8.98
C ARG A 111 1.78 -14.54 7.64
N SER A 112 0.87 -15.36 7.09
CA SER A 112 1.09 -15.96 5.77
C SER A 112 1.34 -14.90 4.70
N LEU A 113 0.58 -13.80 4.70
CA LEU A 113 0.72 -12.73 3.72
C LEU A 113 2.06 -11.99 3.86
N MET A 114 2.47 -11.64 5.09
CA MET A 114 3.74 -10.93 5.33
C MET A 114 4.99 -11.76 5.02
N PHE A 115 4.95 -13.08 5.25
CA PHE A 115 6.11 -13.97 5.01
C PHE A 115 6.11 -14.62 3.61
N SER A 116 5.03 -14.50 2.84
CA SER A 116 4.97 -15.02 1.47
C SER A 116 5.62 -14.05 0.48
N ASN A 117 6.82 -13.55 0.77
CA ASN A 117 7.58 -12.66 -0.11
C ASN A 117 7.95 -13.37 -1.42
N LEU A 118 7.01 -13.43 -2.36
CA LEU A 118 7.19 -13.95 -3.71
C LEU A 118 8.09 -13.02 -4.55
N GLY A 119 8.28 -11.77 -4.12
CA GLY A 119 9.20 -10.80 -4.74
C GLY A 119 10.66 -10.91 -4.29
N ASN A 120 10.97 -11.74 -3.29
CA ASN A 120 12.34 -11.93 -2.77
C ASN A 120 12.79 -13.40 -2.84
N SER A 121 12.51 -14.06 -3.98
CA SER A 121 13.29 -15.24 -4.36
C SER A 121 14.71 -14.80 -4.72
N VAL A 122 15.53 -14.54 -3.71
CA VAL A 122 16.98 -14.63 -3.85
C VAL A 122 17.25 -16.08 -4.23
N HIS A 123 17.58 -16.33 -5.49
CA HIS A 123 18.30 -17.52 -5.86
C HIS A 123 19.63 -17.49 -5.08
N VAL A 124 19.71 -18.29 -4.02
CA VAL A 124 20.99 -18.72 -3.44
C VAL A 124 21.52 -19.85 -4.31
#